data_AF-A0A3C0ZS23-F1
#
_entry.id   AF-A0A3C0ZS23-F1
#
_cell.length_a   1.000
_cell.length_b   1.000
_cell.length_c   1.000
_cell.angle_alpha   90.00
_cell.angle_beta   90.00
_cell.angle_gamma   90.00
#
_symmetry.space_group_name_H-M   'P 1'
#
loop_
_entity.id
_entity.type
_entity.pdbx_description
1 polymer ?
#
loop_
_entity_poly.entity_id
_entity_poly.type
_entity_poly.pdbx_seq_one_letter_code
_entity_poly.pdbx_strand_id
1 'polypeptide(L)' 'EQWERDCRFSGCVHINEPDCAVKDALARGQISRIRYRNYCELYDELRGRRPVYTKK' A
#
# COMPACT_ATOMS: atom_id res chain seq x y z
N GLU A 1 7.74 -6.71 -4.25
CA GLU A 1 8.16 -8.04 -4.73
C GLU A 1 8.06 -9.21 -3.74
N GLN A 2 8.68 -9.21 -2.55
CA GLN A 2 8.74 -10.42 -1.69
C GLN A 2 7.37 -10.85 -1.09
N TRP A 3 6.46 -9.90 -0.83
CA TRP A 3 5.17 -10.13 -0.15
C TRP A 3 3.95 -9.79 -1.01
N GLU A 4 4.21 -9.14 -2.13
CA GLU A 4 3.19 -8.64 -3.06
C GLU A 4 2.56 -9.80 -3.85
N ARG A 5 3.36 -10.82 -4.16
CA ARG A 5 2.92 -12.03 -4.90
C ARG A 5 2.00 -12.93 -4.08
N ASP A 6 2.06 -12.84 -2.75
CA ASP A 6 1.24 -13.63 -1.83
C ASP A 6 -0.06 -12.90 -1.44
N CYS A 7 -0.31 -11.72 -1.99
CA CYS A 7 -1.58 -11.04 -1.77
C CYS A 7 -2.72 -11.76 -2.51
N ARG A 8 -3.84 -11.96 -1.81
CA ARG A 8 -5.03 -12.62 -2.37
C ARG A 8 -5.60 -11.92 -3.60
N PHE A 9 -5.47 -10.59 -3.66
CA PHE A 9 -6.04 -9.75 -4.71
C PHE A 9 -4.98 -9.26 -5.69
N SER A 10 -5.22 -9.47 -6.99
CA SER A 10 -4.42 -8.91 -8.08
C SER A 10 -4.65 -7.40 -8.17
N GLY A 11 -3.71 -6.60 -7.65
CA GLY A 11 -3.83 -5.14 -7.53
C GLY A 11 -4.03 -4.63 -6.09
N CYS A 12 -3.74 -5.46 -5.09
CA CYS A 12 -3.75 -5.07 -3.68
C CYS A 12 -2.88 -3.81 -3.46
N VAL A 13 -3.48 -2.75 -2.93
CA VAL A 13 -2.79 -1.51 -2.52
C VAL A 13 -2.27 -1.58 -1.08
N HIS A 14 -2.44 -2.74 -0.42
CA HIS A 14 -1.92 -3.05 0.91
C HIS A 14 -2.42 -2.13 2.04
N ILE A 15 -3.56 -1.45 1.88
CA ILE A 15 -4.03 -0.42 2.82
C ILE A 15 -5.34 -0.83 3.49
N ASN A 16 -6.37 -1.15 2.71
CA ASN A 16 -7.70 -1.49 3.22
C ASN A 16 -8.15 -2.90 2.85
N GLU A 17 -7.33 -3.68 2.13
CA GLU A 17 -7.71 -5.04 1.79
C GLU A 17 -7.72 -5.96 3.03
N PRO A 18 -8.74 -6.84 3.12
CA PRO A 18 -8.67 -8.05 3.94
C PRO A 18 -7.72 -9.06 3.27
N ASP A 19 -6.97 -9.86 4.04
CA ASP A 19 -6.00 -10.85 3.54
C ASP A 19 -4.85 -10.28 2.68
N CYS A 20 -4.17 -9.27 3.20
CA CYS A 20 -2.97 -8.70 2.60
C CYS A 20 -1.70 -9.29 3.24
N ALA A 21 -0.88 -10.01 2.45
CA ALA A 21 0.37 -10.59 2.91
C ALA A 21 1.34 -9.54 3.49
N VAL A 22 1.33 -8.30 3.00
CA VAL A 22 2.12 -7.18 3.56
C VAL A 22 1.64 -6.81 4.98
N LYS A 23 0.34 -6.84 5.26
CA LYS A 23 -0.19 -6.61 6.61
C LYS A 23 0.13 -7.78 7.54
N ASP A 24 0.12 -9.01 7.04
CA ASP A 24 0.57 -10.16 7.81
C ASP A 24 2.07 -10.07 8.15
N ALA A 25 2.90 -9.65 7.20
CA ALA A 25 4.32 -9.35 7.42
C ALA A 25 4.52 -8.31 8.53
N LEU A 26 3.70 -7.25 8.49
CA LEU A 26 3.71 -6.16 9.45
C LEU A 26 3.31 -6.67 10.84
N ALA A 27 2.28 -7.51 10.94
CA ALA A 27 1.84 -8.14 12.18
C ALA A 27 2.90 -9.07 12.76
N ARG A 28 3.62 -9.81 11.90
CA ARG A 28 4.76 -10.67 12.25
C ARG A 28 6.05 -9.90 12.55
N GLY A 29 6.07 -8.57 12.38
CA GLY A 29 7.24 -7.73 12.60
C GLY A 29 8.33 -7.83 11.53
N GLN A 30 8.05 -8.48 10.40
CA GLN A 30 8.98 -8.58 9.26
C GLN A 30 9.04 -7.30 8.44
N ILE A 31 8.00 -6.45 8.56
CA ILE A 31 7.99 -5.09 8.03
C ILE A 31 7.97 -4.11 9.21
N SER A 32 8.83 -3.10 9.14
CA SER A 32 8.81 -2.01 10.11
C SER A 32 7.51 -1.22 10.01
N ARG A 33 6.87 -0.98 11.16
CA ARG A 33 5.66 -0.16 11.26
C ARG A 33 5.85 1.26 10.72
N ILE A 34 7.06 1.80 10.88
CA ILE A 34 7.41 3.13 10.35
C ILE A 34 7.36 3.10 8.82
N ARG A 35 7.92 2.06 8.19
CA ARG A 35 7.89 1.92 6.72
C ARG A 35 6.45 1.84 6.21
N TYR A 36 5.61 1.01 6.83
CA TYR A 36 4.22 0.87 6.43
C TYR A 36 3.43 2.18 6.62
N ARG A 37 3.66 2.87 7.74
CA ARG A 37 3.03 4.17 8.00
C ARG A 37 3.42 5.21 6.95
N ASN A 38 4.71 5.34 6.64
CA ASN A 38 5.17 6.28 5.62
C ASN A 38 4.57 5.96 4.24
N TYR A 39 4.46 4.67 3.88
CA TYR A 39 3.79 4.26 2.66
C TYR A 39 2.33 4.70 2.63
N CYS A 40 1.60 4.50 3.73
CA CYS A 40 0.20 4.89 3.85
C CYS A 40 0.02 6.41 3.74
N GLU A 41 0.89 7.20 4.39
CA GLU A 41 0.89 8.66 4.30
C GLU A 41 1.13 9.13 2.85
N LEU A 42 2.16 8.59 2.19
CA LEU A 42 2.45 8.90 0.78
C LEU A 42 1.30 8.51 -0.16
N TYR A 43 0.69 7.35 0.06
CA TYR A 43 -0.44 6.90 -0.74
C TYR A 43 -1.64 7.83 -0.58
N ASP A 44 -1.90 8.32 0.63
CA ASP A 44 -3.01 9.24 0.88
C ASP A 44 -2.75 10.62 0.24
N GLU A 45 -1.51 11.11 0.31
CA GLU A 45 -1.09 12.32 -0.39
C GLU A 45 -1.30 12.20 -1.92
N LEU A 46 -0.96 11.04 -2.48
CA LEU A 46 -1.14 10.77 -3.91
C LEU A 46 -2.62 10.65 -4.29
N ARG A 47 -3.47 10.03 -3.46
CA ARG A 47 -4.92 9.97 -3.70
C ARG A 47 -5.60 11.34 -3.66
N GLY A 48 -5.17 12.22 -2.75
CA GLY A 48 -5.74 13.56 -2.60
C GLY A 48 -5.39 14.52 -3.75
N ARG A 49 -4.30 14.25 -4.48
CA ARG A 49 -3.89 15.06 -5.63
C ARG A 49 -4.67 14.63 -6.88
N ARG A 50 -5.77 15.33 -7.18
CA ARG A 50 -6.40 15.23 -8.52
C ARG A 50 -5.39 15.73 -9.57
N PRO A 51 -4.94 14.88 -10.50
CA PRO A 51 -4.07 15.33 -11.58
C PRO A 51 -4.83 16.34 -12.44
N VAL A 52 -4.24 17.53 -12.62
CA VAL A 52 -4.75 18.53 -13.55
C VAL A 52 -4.31 18.09 -14.94
N TYR A 53 -5.20 17.41 -15.66
CA TYR A 53 -4.98 17.12 -17.08
C TYR A 53 -5.23 18.39 -17.88
N THR A 54 -4.17 19.08 -18.29
CA THR A 54 -4.26 20.11 -19.31
C THR A 54 -4.45 19.43 -20.67
N LYS A 55 -5.69 19.45 -21.20
CA LYS A 55 -5.93 19.14 -22.62
C LYS A 55 -5.22 20.22 -23.44
N LYS A 56 -4.25 19.81 -24.24
CA LYS A 56 -3.58 20.64 -25.24
C LYS A 56 -4.32 20.54 -26.57
#